data_AF-J7T750-F1
#
_entry.id   AF-J7T750-F1
#
_cell.length_a   1.000
_cell.length_b   1.000
_cell.length_c   1.000
_cell.angle_alpha   90.00
_cell.angle_beta   90.00
_cell.angle_gamma   90.00
#
_symmetry.space_group_name_H-M   'P 1'
#
loop_
_entity.id
_entity.type
_entity.pdbx_description
1 polymer ?
#
loop_
_entity_poly.entity_id
_entity_poly.type
_entity_poly.pdbx_seq_one_letter_code
_entity_poly.pdbx_strand_id
1 'polypeptide(L)'
;MAGIGFELRKIYNEDSLFSKQKAYAYAGIVYTGPMLLGILLTAGVVVLTMVAGISENERDYILSNLTYAIIFSLVITSLFSLVVTRFVADMLYEKKFETIIPSFYASSALMLLIGTPLYAI
;
A
#
# COMPACT_ATOMS: atom_id res chain seq x y z
N MET A 1 -6.61 -5.01 18.64
CA MET A 1 -5.55 -4.88 17.61
C MET A 1 -5.48 -3.41 17.20
N ALA A 2 -4.65 -2.64 17.89
CA ALA A 2 -4.67 -1.18 17.83
C ALA A 2 -3.98 -0.63 16.58
N GLY A 3 -4.67 -0.69 15.45
CA GLY A 3 -4.30 0.04 14.23
C GLY A 3 -4.98 1.41 14.16
N ILE A 4 -4.90 2.04 12.98
CA ILE A 4 -5.57 3.32 12.65
C ILE A 4 -7.07 3.31 13.00
N GLY A 5 -7.71 2.13 13.03
CA GLY A 5 -9.12 1.97 13.38
C GLY A 5 -9.48 2.46 14.78
N PHE A 6 -8.56 2.44 15.75
CA PHE A 6 -8.81 3.00 17.09
C PHE A 6 -8.84 4.52 17.09
N GLU A 7 -7.95 5.17 16.33
CA GLU A 7 -7.97 6.63 16.17
C GLU A 7 -9.16 7.08 15.31
N LEU A 8 -9.47 6.35 14.24
CA LEU A 8 -10.69 6.60 13.46
C LEU A 8 -11.96 6.43 14.31
N ARG A 9 -11.98 5.46 15.24
CA ARG A 9 -13.09 5.28 16.20
C ARG A 9 -13.17 6.42 17.21
N LYS A 10 -12.03 6.96 17.64
CA LYS A 10 -11.98 8.14 18.52
C LYS A 10 -12.57 9.38 17.83
N ILE A 11 -12.18 9.62 16.58
CA ILE A 11 -12.76 10.69 15.73
C ILE A 11 -14.25 10.44 15.51
N TYR A 12 -14.65 9.20 15.23
CA TYR A 12 -16.07 8.86 15.00
C TYR A 12 -16.96 9.09 16.24
N ASN A 13 -16.41 8.90 17.44
CA ASN A 13 -17.12 9.05 18.71
C ASN A 13 -17.15 10.49 19.25
N GLU A 14 -16.56 11.47 18.56
CA GLU A 14 -16.77 12.88 18.90
C GLU A 14 -18.22 13.28 18.59
N ASP A 15 -18.89 14.00 19.51
CA ASP A 15 -20.29 14.45 19.44
C ASP A 15 -20.55 15.56 18.39
N SER A 16 -20.02 15.40 17.18
CA SER A 16 -20.22 16.30 16.06
C SER A 16 -20.58 15.51 14.79
N LEU A 17 -21.62 15.96 14.09
CA LEU A 17 -22.03 15.39 12.80
C LEU A 17 -20.88 15.44 11.77
N PHE A 18 -20.00 16.44 11.86
CA PHE A 18 -18.83 16.59 10.99
C PHE A 18 -17.72 15.58 11.32
N SER A 19 -17.59 15.13 12.57
CA SER A 19 -16.57 14.17 12.97
C SER A 19 -16.81 12.79 12.35
N LYS A 20 -18.07 12.40 12.16
CA LYS A 20 -18.44 11.16 11.44
C LYS A 20 -18.02 11.20 9.97
N GLN A 21 -18.35 12.27 9.24
CA GLN A 21 -17.95 12.43 7.84
C GLN A 21 -16.43 12.44 7.68
N LYS A 22 -15.73 13.12 8.58
CA LYS A 22 -14.26 13.18 8.63
C LYS A 22 -13.64 11.80 8.81
N ALA A 23 -14.15 10.98 9.74
CA ALA A 23 -13.68 9.60 9.93
C ALA A 23 -13.85 8.74 8.68
N TYR A 24 -14.99 8.84 7.98
CA TYR A 24 -15.23 8.14 6.72
C TYR A 24 -14.31 8.62 5.59
N ALA A 25 -14.09 9.93 5.48
CA ALA A 25 -13.17 10.48 4.48
C ALA A 25 -11.74 9.97 4.68
N TYR A 26 -11.23 9.96 5.93
CA TYR A 26 -9.90 9.40 6.22
C TYR A 26 -9.82 7.90 5.95
N ALA A 27 -10.82 7.13 6.36
CA ALA A 27 -10.87 5.70 6.07
C ALA A 27 -10.88 5.44 4.55
N GLY A 28 -11.66 6.24 3.81
CA GLY A 28 -11.75 6.20 2.35
C GLY A 28 -10.41 6.49 1.68
N ILE A 29 -9.69 7.54 2.10
CA ILE A 29 -8.37 7.88 1.55
C ILE A 29 -7.35 6.78 1.84
N VAL A 30 -7.32 6.21 3.05
CA VAL A 30 -6.34 5.17 3.40
C VAL A 30 -6.59 3.89 2.60
N TYR A 31 -7.85 3.49 2.43
CA TYR A 31 -8.20 2.29 1.66
C TYR A 31 -8.03 2.50 0.15
N THR A 32 -8.49 3.64 -0.36
CA THR A 32 -8.55 3.92 -1.80
C THR A 32 -7.23 4.47 -2.34
N GLY A 33 -6.34 4.99 -1.49
CA GLY A 33 -5.07 5.59 -1.89
C GLY A 33 -4.17 4.67 -2.73
N PRO A 34 -3.80 3.46 -2.23
CA PRO A 34 -3.00 2.51 -3.01
C PRO A 34 -3.68 2.11 -4.33
N MET A 35 -5.01 1.97 -4.32
CA MET A 35 -5.79 1.60 -5.50
C MET A 35 -5.78 2.73 -6.55
N LEU A 36 -5.96 3.98 -6.13
CA LEU A 36 -5.90 5.16 -7.00
C LEU A 36 -4.52 5.31 -7.63
N LEU A 37 -3.45 5.07 -6.88
CA LEU A 37 -2.08 5.08 -7.44
C LEU A 37 -1.91 4.01 -8.53
N GLY A 38 -2.45 2.80 -8.32
CA GLY A 38 -2.44 1.74 -9.35
C GLY A 38 -3.22 2.11 -10.60
N ILE A 39 -4.40 2.74 -10.44
CA ILE A 39 -5.22 3.24 -11.56
C ILE A 39 -4.48 4.34 -12.31
N LEU A 40 -3.91 5.33 -11.60
CA LEU A 40 -3.16 6.43 -12.20
C LEU A 40 -1.92 5.93 -12.96
N LEU A 41 -1.20 4.95 -12.40
CA LEU A 41 -0.07 4.32 -13.07
C LEU A 41 -0.51 3.64 -14.38
N THR A 42 -1.55 2.84 -14.32
CA THR A 42 -2.08 2.12 -15.50
C THR A 42 -2.56 3.10 -16.56
N ALA A 43 -3.35 4.11 -16.17
CA ALA A 43 -3.81 5.17 -17.06
C ALA A 43 -2.64 5.96 -17.67
N GLY A 44 -1.60 6.25 -16.89
CA GLY A 44 -0.38 6.90 -17.37
C GLY A 44 0.32 6.09 -18.45
N VAL A 45 0.49 4.78 -18.24
CA VAL A 45 1.07 3.88 -19.24
C VAL A 45 0.21 3.80 -20.50
N VAL A 46 -1.12 3.76 -20.36
CA VAL A 46 -2.04 3.81 -21.50
C VAL A 46 -1.87 5.10 -22.31
N VAL A 47 -1.78 6.26 -21.66
CA VAL A 47 -1.55 7.54 -22.34
C VAL A 47 -0.18 7.57 -23.03
N LEU A 48 0.88 7.10 -22.36
CA LEU A 48 2.22 7.06 -22.94
C LEU A 48 2.31 6.17 -24.17
N THR A 49 1.69 4.98 -24.12
CA THR A 49 1.66 4.05 -25.26
C THR A 49 0.86 4.61 -26.44
N MET A 50 -0.24 5.35 -26.18
CA MET A 50 -0.98 6.07 -27.23
C MET A 50 -0.14 7.17 -27.87
N VAL A 51 0.53 8.01 -27.08
CA VAL A 51 1.37 9.10 -27.59
C VAL A 51 2.57 8.56 -28.39
N ALA A 52 3.11 7.42 -27.99
CA ALA A 52 4.20 6.74 -28.70
C ALA A 52 3.76 6.04 -29.99
N GLY A 53 2.45 5.97 -30.29
CA GLY A 53 1.93 5.32 -31.49
C GLY A 53 2.05 3.79 -31.47
N ILE A 54 2.11 3.18 -30.28
CA ILE A 54 2.20 1.73 -30.11
C ILE A 54 0.88 1.08 -30.56
N SER A 55 0.98 -0.07 -31.24
CA SER A 55 -0.20 -0.79 -31.71
C SER A 55 -1.04 -1.32 -30.53
N GLU A 56 -2.36 -1.44 -30.73
CA GLU A 56 -3.29 -1.91 -29.70
C GLU A 56 -2.87 -3.27 -29.10
N ASN A 57 -2.41 -4.19 -29.95
CA ASN A 57 -1.95 -5.53 -29.53
C ASN A 57 -0.70 -5.47 -28.63
N GLU A 58 0.27 -4.61 -28.97
CA GLU A 58 1.48 -4.44 -28.16
C GLU A 58 1.16 -3.72 -26.85
N ARG A 59 0.22 -2.76 -26.87
CA ARG A 59 -0.26 -2.10 -25.66
C ARG A 59 -0.91 -3.10 -24.69
N ASP A 60 -1.74 -4.00 -25.18
CA ASP A 60 -2.37 -5.03 -24.34
C ASP A 60 -1.33 -5.96 -23.71
N TYR A 61 -0.27 -6.30 -24.45
CA TYR A 61 0.85 -7.08 -23.92
C TYR A 61 1.61 -6.34 -22.80
N ILE A 62 1.86 -5.04 -22.99
CA ILE A 62 2.50 -4.18 -21.97
C ILE A 62 1.61 -4.09 -20.71
N LEU A 63 0.31 -3.86 -20.89
CA LEU A 63 -0.64 -3.75 -19.80
C LEU A 63 -0.78 -5.06 -19.02
N SER A 64 -0.77 -6.21 -19.71
CA SER A 64 -0.78 -7.51 -19.07
C SER A 64 0.45 -7.70 -18.18
N ASN A 65 1.66 -7.44 -18.70
CA ASN A 65 2.90 -7.52 -17.93
C ASN A 65 2.92 -6.57 -16.74
N LEU A 66 2.48 -5.32 -16.95
CA LEU A 66 2.38 -4.33 -15.88
C LEU A 66 1.43 -4.80 -14.77
N THR A 67 0.27 -5.33 -15.15
CA THR A 67 -0.72 -5.82 -14.19
C THR A 67 -0.17 -6.99 -13.38
N TYR A 68 0.51 -7.95 -14.02
CA TYR A 68 1.18 -9.05 -13.32
C TYR A 68 2.27 -8.55 -12.35
N ALA A 69 3.09 -7.59 -12.77
CA ALA A 69 4.12 -7.00 -11.91
C ALA A 69 3.51 -6.30 -10.68
N ILE A 70 2.41 -5.55 -10.87
CA ILE A 70 1.67 -4.89 -9.79
C ILE A 70 1.10 -5.93 -8.82
N ILE A 71 0.43 -6.97 -9.33
CA ILE A 71 -0.16 -8.01 -8.49
C ILE A 71 0.91 -8.71 -7.66
N PHE A 72 2.01 -9.13 -8.29
CA PHE A 72 3.08 -9.83 -7.60
C PHE A 72 3.75 -8.95 -6.52
N SER A 73 4.02 -7.68 -6.85
CA SER A 73 4.54 -6.69 -5.91
C SER A 73 3.61 -6.47 -4.72
N LEU A 74 2.30 -6.32 -4.96
CA LEU A 74 1.30 -6.15 -3.91
C LEU A 74 1.19 -7.39 -3.02
N VAL A 75 1.16 -8.59 -3.59
CA VAL A 75 1.09 -9.83 -2.82
C VAL A 75 2.28 -9.96 -1.89
N ILE A 76 3.51 -9.83 -2.42
CA ILE A 76 4.71 -9.91 -1.59
C ILE A 76 4.70 -8.84 -0.51
N THR A 77 4.47 -7.57 -0.88
CA THR A 77 4.45 -6.46 0.08
C THR A 77 3.39 -6.65 1.16
N SER A 78 2.21 -7.16 0.80
CA SER A 78 1.10 -7.37 1.74
C SER A 78 1.42 -8.43 2.80
N LEU A 79 2.17 -9.49 2.45
CA LEU A 79 2.59 -10.52 3.39
C LEU A 79 3.51 -9.94 4.47
N PHE A 80 4.52 -9.15 4.07
CA PHE A 80 5.41 -8.47 5.01
C PHE A 80 4.66 -7.43 5.84
N SER A 81 3.80 -6.63 5.19
CA SER A 81 3.00 -5.59 5.85
C SER A 81 2.12 -6.16 6.97
N LEU A 82 1.52 -7.34 6.77
CA LEU A 82 0.69 -7.99 7.79
C LEU A 82 1.50 -8.34 9.05
N VAL A 83 2.70 -8.90 8.89
CA VAL A 83 3.58 -9.26 10.02
C VAL A 83 4.08 -8.01 10.74
N VAL A 84 4.54 -7.02 9.98
CA VAL A 84 5.09 -5.78 10.55
C VAL A 84 4.02 -4.96 11.27
N THR A 85 2.84 -4.82 10.69
CA THR A 85 1.74 -4.08 11.33
C THR A 85 1.27 -4.76 12.61
N ARG A 86 1.28 -6.10 12.66
CA ARG A 86 1.03 -6.86 13.89
C ARG A 86 2.10 -6.57 14.94
N PHE A 87 3.38 -6.69 14.58
CA PHE A 87 4.50 -6.41 15.47
C PHE A 87 4.46 -4.97 16.01
N VAL A 88 4.21 -3.99 15.14
CA VAL A 88 4.10 -2.58 15.53
C VAL A 88 2.93 -2.37 16.49
N ALA A 89 1.78 -3.01 16.26
CA ALA A 89 0.64 -2.91 17.17
C ALA A 89 0.96 -3.47 18.57
N ASP A 90 1.74 -4.55 18.64
CA ASP A 90 2.16 -5.15 19.91
C ASP A 90 3.17 -4.24 20.63
N MET A 91 4.15 -3.66 19.93
CA MET A 91 5.11 -2.71 20.51
C MET A 91 4.46 -1.38 20.94
N LEU A 92 3.43 -0.93 20.22
CA LEU A 92 2.63 0.24 20.59
C LEU A 92 1.87 0.00 21.89
N TYR A 93 1.33 -1.21 22.08
CA TYR A 93 0.65 -1.61 23.32
C TYR A 93 1.63 -1.64 24.51
N GLU A 94 2.84 -2.15 24.31
CA GLU A 94 3.91 -2.16 25.32
C GLU A 94 4.60 -0.79 25.52
N LYS A 95 4.18 0.26 24.80
CA LYS A 95 4.77 1.62 24.82
C LYS A 95 6.26 1.67 24.44
N LYS A 96 6.73 0.71 23.65
CA LYS A 96 8.12 0.65 23.14
C LYS A 96 8.23 1.33 21.78
N PHE A 97 8.14 2.66 21.78
CA PHE A 97 8.14 3.45 20.53
C PHE A 97 9.48 3.39 19.76
N GLU A 98 10.57 3.10 20.47
CA GLU A 98 11.94 3.06 19.94
C GLU A 98 12.14 1.99 18.86
N THR A 99 11.32 0.94 18.86
CA THR A 99 11.43 -0.19 17.92
C THR A 99 10.55 -0.05 16.69
N ILE A 100 9.68 0.96 16.63
CA ILE A 100 8.73 1.15 15.51
C ILE A 100 9.49 1.48 14.23
N ILE A 101 10.32 2.52 14.24
CA ILE A 101 11.10 2.93 13.07
C ILE A 101 12.11 1.84 12.63
N PRO A 102 12.89 1.22 13.55
CA PRO A 102 13.74 0.08 13.20
C PRO A 102 13.00 -1.09 12.53
N SER A 103 11.78 -1.41 12.97
CA SER A 103 11.00 -2.50 12.37
C SER A 103 10.62 -2.23 10.91
N PHE A 104 10.34 -0.98 10.55
CA PHE A 104 10.08 -0.58 9.17
C PHE A 104 11.34 -0.72 8.30
N TYR A 105 12.49 -0.26 8.78
CA TYR A 105 13.76 -0.42 8.06
C TYR A 105 14.17 -1.88 7.92
N ALA A 106 14.01 -2.69 8.97
CA ALA A 106 14.30 -4.12 8.94
C ALA A 106 13.42 -4.85 7.91
N SER A 107 12.11 -4.55 7.88
CA SER A 107 11.21 -5.09 6.86
C SER A 107 11.62 -4.68 5.45
N SER A 108 11.95 -3.41 5.24
CA SER A 108 12.36 -2.90 3.93
C SER A 108 13.66 -3.55 3.46
N ALA A 109 14.63 -3.71 4.37
CA ALA A 109 15.89 -4.40 4.09
C ALA A 109 15.65 -5.89 3.74
N LEU A 110 14.78 -6.59 4.47
CA LEU A 110 14.40 -7.97 4.15
C LEU A 110 13.74 -8.08 2.78
N MET A 111 12.82 -7.16 2.45
CA MET A 111 12.20 -7.14 1.13
C MET A 111 13.23 -6.92 0.01
N LEU A 112 14.23 -6.06 0.21
CA LEU A 112 15.32 -5.87 -0.74
C LEU A 112 16.22 -7.10 -0.85
N LEU A 113 16.58 -7.73 0.26
CA LEU A 113 17.41 -8.94 0.30
C LEU A 113 16.71 -10.14 -0.37
N ILE A 114 15.39 -10.23 -0.30
CA ILE A 114 14.61 -11.30 -0.94
C ILE A 114 14.32 -10.95 -2.39
N GLY A 115 13.99 -9.69 -2.69
CA GLY A 115 13.69 -9.23 -4.05
C GLY A 115 14.89 -9.22 -4.99
N THR A 116 16.09 -8.93 -4.49
CA THR A 116 17.32 -8.91 -5.31
C THR A 116 17.67 -10.26 -5.96
N PRO A 117 17.70 -11.40 -5.24
CA PRO A 117 17.93 -12.71 -5.87
C PRO A 117 16.73 -13.16 -6.72
N LEU A 118 15.50 -12.81 -6.34
CA LEU A 118 14.31 -13.10 -7.17
C LEU A 118 14.35 -12.39 -8.54
N TYR A 119 15.01 -11.24 -8.64
CA TYR A 119 15.20 -10.53 -9.91
C TYR A 119 16.34 -11.10 -10.76
N ALA A 120 17.31 -11.76 -10.13
CA ALA A 120 18.49 -12.31 -10.80
C ALA A 120 18.29 -13.71 -11.39
N ILE A 121 17.17 -14.37 -11.07
CA ILE A 121 16.74 -15.69 -11.57
C ILE A 121 15.71 -15.46 -12.67
#